data_AF-A0A973AW36-F1
#
_entry.id   AF-A0A973AW36-F1
#
_cell.length_a   1.000
_cell.length_b   1.000
_cell.length_c   1.000
_cell.angle_alpha   90.00
_cell.angle_beta   90.00
_cell.angle_gamma   90.00
#
_symmetry.space_group_name_H-M   'P 1'
#
loop_
_entity.id
_entity.type
_entity.pdbx_description
1 polymer ?
#
loop_
_entity_poly.entity_id
_entity_poly.type
_entity_poly.pdbx_seq_one_letter_code
_entity_poly.pdbx_strand_id
1 'polypeptide(L)' 'MISSGVVEGFNGKAKLTARKAYGLRTPQGIEIALFHPIGYTLPEPKPTHRFC' A
#
# COMPACT_ATOMS: atom_id res chain seq x y z
N MET A 1 20.38 -22.73 -0.45
CA MET A 1 20.51 -21.26 -0.43
C MET A 1 19.12 -20.66 -0.54
N ILE A 2 18.67 -19.88 0.45
CA ILE A 2 17.45 -19.09 0.31
C ILE A 2 17.85 -17.78 -0.38
N SER A 3 17.25 -17.50 -1.54
CA SER A 3 17.46 -16.24 -2.25
C SER A 3 16.86 -15.08 -1.43
N SER A 4 17.68 -14.08 -1.10
CA SER A 4 17.23 -12.84 -0.44
C SER A 4 16.50 -11.89 -1.41
N GLY A 5 16.49 -12.19 -2.71
CA GLY A 5 15.97 -11.28 -3.75
C GLY A 5 14.50 -10.90 -3.55
N VAL A 6 13.67 -11.79 -2.99
CA VAL A 6 12.27 -11.48 -2.66
C VAL A 6 12.18 -10.42 -1.56
N VAL A 7 13.00 -10.54 -0.50
CA VAL A 7 13.02 -9.61 0.63
C VAL A 7 13.57 -8.25 0.20
N GLU A 8 14.63 -8.24 -0.60
CA GLU A 8 15.21 -7.01 -1.15
C GLU A 8 14.24 -6.28 -2.08
N GLY A 9 13.54 -7.02 -2.96
CA GLY A 9 12.49 -6.48 -3.81
C GLY A 9 11.34 -5.87 -2.99
N PHE A 10 10.90 -6.56 -1.92
CA PHE A 10 9.86 -6.05 -1.03
C PHE A 10 10.31 -4.79 -0.26
N ASN A 11 11.53 -4.78 0.27
CA ASN A 11 12.09 -3.61 0.95
C ASN A 11 12.19 -2.40 0.01
N GLY A 12 12.60 -2.60 -1.23
CA GLY A 12 12.62 -1.55 -2.25
C GLY A 12 11.23 -0.99 -2.54
N LYS A 13 10.24 -1.86 -2.69
CA LYS A 13 8.84 -1.47 -2.91
C LYS A 13 8.27 -0.71 -1.72
N ALA A 14 8.49 -1.19 -0.49
CA ALA A 14 8.05 -0.52 0.73
C ALA A 14 8.65 0.90 0.86
N LYS A 15 9.95 1.05 0.61
CA LYS A 15 10.63 2.35 0.64
C LYS A 15 10.06 3.33 -0.40
N LEU A 16 9.81 2.87 -1.62
CA LEU A 16 9.22 3.72 -2.68
C LEU A 16 7.79 4.15 -2.31
N THR A 17 6.97 3.21 -1.84
CA THR A 17 5.58 3.47 -1.45
C THR A 17 5.49 4.45 -0.29
N ALA A 18 6.31 4.29 0.74
CA ALA A 18 6.36 5.23 1.87
C ALA A 18 6.71 6.66 1.42
N ARG A 19 7.67 6.81 0.49
CA ARG A 19 8.03 8.12 -0.08
C ARG A 19 6.89 8.75 -0.88
N LYS A 20 6.15 7.96 -1.67
CA LYS A 20 4.96 8.43 -2.41
C LYS A 20 3.82 8.82 -1.47
N ALA A 21 3.61 8.03 -0.41
CA ALA A 21 2.56 8.23 0.59
C ALA A 21 2.84 9.41 1.54
N TYR A 22 4.04 9.99 1.54
CA TYR A 22 4.41 11.11 2.40
C TYR A 22 3.45 12.31 2.29
N GLY A 23 2.84 12.51 1.12
CA GLY A 23 1.82 13.56 0.90
C GLY A 23 0.50 13.35 1.67
N LEU A 24 0.21 12.13 2.14
CA LEU A 24 -1.03 11.80 2.87
C LEU A 24 -1.02 12.28 4.32
N ARG A 25 0.16 12.57 4.89
CA ARG A 25 0.36 13.17 6.23
C ARG A 25 -0.43 12.52 7.39
N THR A 26 -0.88 11.28 7.20
CA THR A 26 -1.67 10.51 8.16
C THR A 26 -1.10 9.10 8.24
N PRO A 27 -1.00 8.50 9.44
CA PRO A 27 -0.51 7.13 9.58
C PRO A 27 -1.39 6.14 8.82
N GLN A 28 -2.72 6.33 8.86
CA GLN A 28 -3.68 5.48 8.16
C GLN A 28 -3.50 5.54 6.63
N GLY A 29 -3.18 6.72 6.08
CA GLY A 29 -2.89 6.87 4.66
C GLY A 29 -1.64 6.10 4.24
N ILE A 30 -0.61 6.08 5.09
CA ILE A 30 0.63 5.32 4.85
C ILE A 30 0.36 3.81 4.92
N GLU A 31 -0.41 3.35 5.91
CA GLU A 31 -0.82 1.95 6.03
C GLU A 31 -1.60 1.49 4.79
N ILE A 32 -2.62 2.26 4.39
CA ILE A 32 -3.41 1.98 3.19
C ILE A 32 -2.52 1.91 1.95
N ALA A 33 -1.60 2.87 1.78
CA ALA A 33 -0.69 2.89 0.64
C ALA A 33 0.26 1.67 0.61
N LEU A 34 0.72 1.20 1.76
CA LEU A 34 1.58 0.02 1.90
C LEU A 34 0.83 -1.29 1.62
N PHE A 35 -0.40 -1.43 2.12
CA PHE A 35 -1.17 -2.67 2.07
C PHE A 35 -2.04 -2.81 0.80
N HIS A 36 -2.37 -1.71 0.13
CA HIS A 36 -3.11 -1.73 -1.13
C HIS A 36 -2.42 -2.54 -2.26
N PRO A 37 -1.12 -2.35 -2.57
CA PRO A 37 -0.47 -3.05 -3.68
C PRO A 37 -0.14 -4.52 -3.41
N ILE A 38 -0.37 -5.03 -2.20
CA ILE A 38 -0.19 -6.45 -1.85
C ILE A 38 -1.53 -7.22 -1.86
N GLY A 39 -2.63 -6.56 -2.19
CA GLY A 39 -3.95 -7.20 -2.29
C GLY A 39 -4.57 -7.57 -0.95
N TYR A 40 -4.12 -6.93 0.16
CA TYR A 40 -4.79 -7.10 1.44
C TYR A 40 -6.25 -6.65 1.33
N THR A 41 -7.16 -7.32 2.03
CA THR A 41 -8.59 -7.02 2.00
C THR A 41 -8.88 -5.74 2.76
N LEU A 42 -8.59 -4.60 2.12
CA LEU A 42 -8.95 -3.28 2.66
C LEU A 42 -10.46 -3.11 2.59
N PRO A 43 -11.09 -2.52 3.63
CA PRO A 43 -12.50 -2.20 3.59
C PRO A 43 -12.76 -1.21 2.44
N GLU A 44 -13.68 -1.58 1.55
CA GLU A 44 -14.09 -0.68 0.48
C GLU A 44 -14.81 0.54 1.06
N PRO A 45 -14.55 1.75 0.53
CA PRO A 45 -15.28 2.93 0.93
C PRO A 45 -16.76 2.77 0.56
N LYS A 46 -17.65 3.28 1.42
CA LYS A 46 -19.09 3.30 1.11
C LYS A 46 -19.31 4.19 -0.14
N PRO A 47 -19.91 3.67 -1.22
CA PRO A 47 -20.17 4.47 -2.41
C PRO A 47 -21.19 5.57 -2.08
N THR A 48 -20.90 6.80 -2.50
CA THR A 48 -21.82 7.93 -2.33
C THR A 48 -22.93 7.95 -3.39
N HIS A 49 -22.66 7.38 -4.57
CA HIS A 49 -23.60 7.31 -5.69
C HIS A 49 -23.45 5.98 -6.43
N ARG A 50 -24.53 5.51 -7.07
CA ARG A 50 -24.53 4.36 -7.98
C ARG A 50 -24.84 4.87 -9.38
N PHE A 51 -24.07 4.44 -10.37
CA PHE A 51 -24.40 4.68 -11.77
C PHE A 51 -25.55 3.74 -12.14
N CYS A 52 -26.66 4.31 -12.62
CA CYS A 52 -27.81 3.56 -13.14
C CYS A 52 -27.64 3.28 -14.63
#